data_AF-A0AAX6FHA9-F1
#
_entry.id   AF-A0AAX6FHA9-F1
#
_cell.length_a   1.000
_cell.length_b   1.000
_cell.length_c   1.000
_cell.angle_alpha   90.00
_cell.angle_beta   90.00
_cell.angle_gamma   90.00
#
_symmetry.space_group_name_H-M   'P 1'
#
loop_
_entity.id
_entity.type
_entity.pdbx_description
1 polymer ?
#
loop_
_entity_poly.entity_id
_entity_poly.type
_entity_poly.pdbx_seq_one_letter_code
_entity_poly.pdbx_strand_id
1 'polypeptide(L)'
;MVHALKPNPKSHIQENWRILDFFSHHPESLHMFTFLFDDVGVPLDYRHMDGSGVSTYTLINKAGKAHYVKFHWRPTCGVKCLLEDEAVNIGGKNHSRATKDLYDSIAARSYPE
;
A
#
# COMPACT_ATOMS: atom_id res chain seq x y z
N MET A 1 -13.15 -7.37 -8.40
CA MET A 1 -11.80 -7.06 -7.85
C MET A 1 -11.47 -7.87 -6.59
N VAL A 2 -12.09 -7.61 -5.42
CA VAL A 2 -11.66 -8.24 -4.14
C VAL A 2 -11.63 -9.78 -4.18
N HIS A 3 -12.63 -10.42 -4.77
CA HIS A 3 -12.65 -11.89 -4.91
C HIS A 3 -11.52 -12.44 -5.78
N ALA A 4 -11.06 -11.68 -6.79
CA ALA A 4 -9.97 -12.09 -7.68
C ALA A 4 -8.60 -11.98 -6.98
N LEU A 5 -8.41 -10.98 -6.12
CA LEU A 5 -7.19 -10.74 -5.33
C LEU A 5 -7.05 -11.65 -4.10
N LYS A 6 -8.12 -12.32 -3.67
CA LYS A 6 -8.11 -13.23 -2.52
C LYS A 6 -7.85 -14.69 -2.93
N PRO A 7 -7.45 -15.56 -1.97
CA PRO A 7 -7.30 -16.99 -2.22
C PRO A 7 -8.53 -17.62 -2.87
N ASN A 8 -8.30 -18.68 -3.65
CA ASN A 8 -9.35 -19.42 -4.33
C ASN A 8 -10.36 -19.97 -3.29
N PRO A 9 -11.68 -19.77 -3.49
CA PRO A 9 -12.68 -20.20 -2.50
C PRO A 9 -12.73 -21.72 -2.31
N LYS A 10 -12.20 -22.52 -3.24
CA LYS A 10 -12.16 -23.99 -3.16
C LYS A 10 -10.89 -24.49 -2.45
N SER A 11 -9.72 -23.98 -2.79
CA SER A 11 -8.42 -24.48 -2.28
C SER A 11 -7.84 -23.64 -1.14
N HIS A 12 -8.34 -22.43 -0.93
CA HIS A 12 -7.78 -21.43 -0.02
C HIS A 12 -6.32 -21.04 -0.31
N ILE A 13 -5.87 -21.28 -1.54
CA ILE A 13 -4.53 -20.92 -2.02
C ILE A 13 -4.64 -19.70 -2.93
N GLN A 14 -3.70 -18.76 -2.83
CA GLN A 14 -3.61 -17.61 -3.73
C GLN A 14 -3.01 -18.03 -5.08
N GLU A 15 -3.68 -17.63 -6.15
CA GLU A 15 -3.36 -18.05 -7.52
C GLU A 15 -3.27 -16.83 -8.44
N ASN A 16 -2.07 -16.53 -8.97
CA ASN A 16 -1.83 -15.30 -9.74
C ASN A 16 -2.66 -15.21 -11.04
N TRP A 17 -2.99 -16.34 -11.66
CA TRP A 17 -3.79 -16.34 -12.89
C TRP A 17 -5.19 -15.74 -12.68
N ARG A 18 -5.80 -15.89 -11.49
CA ARG A 18 -7.11 -15.31 -11.16
C ARG A 18 -7.08 -13.79 -11.11
N ILE A 19 -5.95 -13.24 -10.69
CA ILE A 19 -5.70 -11.81 -10.64
C ILE A 19 -5.60 -11.27 -12.08
N LEU A 20 -4.75 -11.89 -12.90
CA LEU A 20 -4.53 -11.47 -14.29
C LEU A 20 -5.78 -11.66 -15.17
N ASP A 21 -6.55 -12.72 -14.96
CA ASP A 21 -7.82 -12.96 -15.66
C ASP A 21 -8.80 -11.80 -15.42
N PHE A 22 -9.03 -11.42 -14.15
CA PHE A 22 -9.91 -10.30 -13.82
C PHE A 22 -9.44 -8.98 -14.45
N PHE A 23 -8.15 -8.66 -14.33
CA PHE A 23 -7.62 -7.37 -14.81
C PHE A 23 -7.44 -7.30 -16.33
N SER A 24 -7.35 -8.43 -17.04
CA SER A 24 -7.38 -8.44 -18.51
C SER A 24 -8.68 -7.87 -19.09
N HIS A 25 -9.76 -7.85 -18.30
CA HIS A 25 -11.06 -7.28 -18.65
C HIS A 25 -11.28 -5.84 -18.13
N HIS A 26 -10.33 -5.28 -17.38
CA HIS A 26 -10.47 -3.97 -16.71
C HIS A 26 -9.24 -3.09 -17.01
N PRO A 27 -9.10 -2.56 -18.24
CA PRO A 27 -7.90 -1.83 -18.65
C PRO A 27 -7.64 -0.56 -17.81
N GLU A 28 -8.67 0.01 -17.17
CA GLU A 28 -8.54 1.13 -16.24
C GLU A 28 -7.68 0.82 -15.00
N SER A 29 -7.49 -0.47 -14.68
CA SER A 29 -6.66 -0.89 -13.55
C SER A 29 -5.16 -0.81 -13.83
N LEU A 30 -4.76 -0.64 -15.10
CA LEU A 30 -3.36 -0.76 -15.52
C LEU A 30 -2.44 0.18 -14.75
N HIS A 31 -2.88 1.42 -14.50
CA HIS A 31 -2.11 2.40 -13.73
C HIS A 31 -1.91 1.99 -12.27
N MET A 32 -2.88 1.32 -11.64
CA MET A 32 -2.69 0.77 -10.29
C MET A 32 -1.77 -0.44 -10.33
N PHE A 33 -1.86 -1.25 -11.38
CA PHE A 33 -1.05 -2.44 -11.59
C PHE A 33 0.44 -2.10 -11.70
N THR A 34 0.79 -1.00 -12.36
CA THR A 34 2.19 -0.54 -12.42
C THR A 34 2.75 -0.22 -11.05
N PHE A 35 1.97 0.35 -10.12
CA PHE A 35 2.44 0.58 -8.74
C PHE A 35 2.47 -0.69 -7.91
N LEU A 36 1.51 -1.61 -8.11
CA LEU A 36 1.42 -2.84 -7.33
C LEU A 36 2.60 -3.79 -7.58
N PHE A 37 3.12 -3.83 -8.81
CA PHE A 37 4.25 -4.67 -9.21
C PHE A 37 5.60 -3.94 -9.23
N ASP A 38 5.62 -2.66 -8.89
CA ASP A 38 6.85 -1.93 -8.61
C ASP A 38 7.28 -2.15 -7.14
N ASP A 39 8.50 -1.76 -6.79
CA ASP A 39 9.03 -1.92 -5.44
C ASP A 39 8.14 -1.23 -4.38
N VAL A 40 7.47 -0.13 -4.75
CA VAL A 40 6.50 0.56 -3.89
C VAL A 40 5.30 -0.30 -3.47
N GLY A 41 5.05 -1.41 -4.18
CA GLY A 41 4.07 -2.43 -3.81
C GLY A 41 4.47 -3.25 -2.58
N VAL A 42 5.75 -3.23 -2.18
CA VAL A 42 6.28 -3.93 -0.99
C VAL A 42 7.05 -2.98 -0.07
N PRO A 43 6.35 -2.15 0.73
CA PRO A 43 7.00 -1.23 1.67
C PRO A 43 7.85 -1.96 2.73
N LEU A 44 8.95 -1.34 3.16
CA LEU A 44 9.83 -1.86 4.22
C LEU A 44 9.15 -1.94 5.59
N ASP A 45 8.30 -0.96 5.90
CA ASP A 45 7.47 -0.88 7.10
C ASP A 45 6.44 0.24 6.91
N TYR A 46 5.64 0.53 7.94
CA TYR A 46 4.60 1.56 7.86
C TYR A 46 5.15 2.99 7.93
N ARG A 47 6.32 3.20 8.53
CA ARG A 47 6.87 4.54 8.77
C ARG A 47 7.53 5.08 7.50
N HIS A 48 8.11 4.20 6.69
CA HIS A 48 8.77 4.56 5.43
C HIS A 48 7.85 4.45 4.19
N MET A 49 6.54 4.65 4.36
CA MET A 49 5.56 4.57 3.29
C MET A 49 4.81 5.89 3.13
N ASP A 50 4.59 6.31 1.89
CA ASP A 50 3.73 7.46 1.59
C ASP A 50 2.25 7.14 1.85
N GLY A 51 1.48 8.17 2.23
CA GLY A 51 0.02 8.13 2.25
C GLY A 51 -0.58 9.04 1.19
N SER A 52 -1.70 8.63 0.58
CA SER A 52 -2.44 9.47 -0.37
C SER A 52 -3.93 9.30 -0.19
N GLY A 53 -4.69 10.38 -0.34
CA GLY A 53 -6.15 10.37 -0.19
C GLY A 53 -6.90 9.66 -1.32
N VAL A 54 -6.20 9.30 -2.40
CA VAL A 54 -6.67 8.64 -3.64
C VAL A 54 -7.72 9.46 -4.39
N SER A 55 -8.89 9.66 -3.80
CA SER A 55 -10.00 10.42 -4.35
C SER A 55 -9.75 11.93 -4.36
N THR A 56 -10.50 12.64 -5.19
CA THR A 56 -10.55 14.11 -5.15
C THR A 56 -11.59 14.53 -4.13
N TYR A 57 -11.20 15.37 -3.19
CA TYR A 57 -12.08 15.90 -2.15
C TYR A 57 -12.48 17.34 -2.47
N THR A 58 -13.54 17.83 -1.84
CA THR A 58 -13.97 19.23 -1.95
C THR A 58 -13.90 19.89 -0.57
N LEU A 59 -13.13 20.96 -0.46
CA LEU A 59 -13.10 21.83 0.72
C LEU A 59 -13.87 23.11 0.43
N ILE A 60 -14.67 23.55 1.39
CA ILE A 60 -15.49 24.76 1.30
C ILE A 60 -14.95 25.78 2.29
N ASN A 61 -14.61 26.98 1.82
CA ASN A 61 -14.11 28.04 2.68
C ASN A 61 -15.25 28.81 3.39
N LYS A 62 -14.90 29.75 4.28
CA LYS A 62 -15.88 30.57 5.03
C LYS A 62 -16.86 31.36 4.14
N ALA A 63 -16.48 31.67 2.90
CA ALA A 63 -17.31 32.38 1.93
C ALA A 63 -18.19 31.44 1.08
N GLY A 64 -18.18 30.12 1.35
CA GLY A 64 -18.96 29.13 0.60
C GLY A 64 -18.32 28.71 -0.74
N LYS A 65 -17.08 29.12 -1.03
CA LYS A 65 -16.39 28.74 -2.27
C LYS A 65 -15.78 27.34 -2.16
N ALA A 66 -16.08 26.48 -3.13
CA ALA A 66 -15.57 25.12 -3.24
C ALA A 66 -14.19 25.06 -3.90
N HIS A 67 -13.32 24.20 -3.38
CA HIS A 67 -11.98 23.90 -3.88
C HIS A 67 -11.77 22.39 -3.95
N TYR A 68 -11.27 21.89 -5.08
CA TYR A 68 -10.87 20.48 -5.21
C TYR A 68 -9.46 20.27 -4.65
N VAL A 69 -9.30 19.24 -3.82
CA VAL A 69 -8.06 18.97 -3.08
C VAL A 69 -7.68 17.50 -3.17
N LYS A 70 -6.36 17.26 -3.26
CA LYS A 70 -5.72 15.95 -3.05
C LYS A 70 -4.88 16.02 -1.78
N PHE A 71 -4.98 14.98 -0.96
CA PHE A 71 -4.18 14.86 0.27
C PHE A 71 -3.00 13.92 0.04
N HIS A 72 -1.83 14.32 0.53
CA HIS A 72 -0.60 13.57 0.47
C HIS A 72 0.08 13.62 1.84
N TRP A 73 0.45 12.47 2.37
CA TRP A 73 1.22 12.30 3.60
C TRP A 73 2.60 11.82 3.21
N ARG A 74 3.62 12.63 3.51
CA ARG A 74 5.01 12.37 3.15
C ARG A 74 5.79 12.05 4.42
N PRO A 75 6.34 10.83 4.57
CA PRO A 75 7.06 10.46 5.77
C PRO A 75 8.37 11.25 5.85
N THR A 76 8.65 11.82 7.01
CA THR A 76 9.89 12.55 7.30
C THR A 76 11.11 11.65 7.29
N CYS A 77 10.96 10.36 7.63
CA CYS A 77 12.02 9.36 7.57
C CYS A 77 12.32 8.82 6.15
N GLY A 78 11.65 9.37 5.14
CA GLY A 78 11.80 8.98 3.74
C GLY A 78 11.07 7.68 3.38
N VAL A 79 11.02 7.38 2.09
CA VAL A 79 10.34 6.20 1.55
C VAL A 79 11.34 5.05 1.34
N LYS A 80 10.99 3.85 1.79
CA LYS A 80 11.82 2.64 1.64
C LYS A 80 10.96 1.43 1.31
N CYS A 81 11.45 0.66 0.34
CA CYS A 81 10.78 -0.54 -0.17
C CYS A 81 11.72 -1.73 -0.09
N LEU A 82 11.16 -2.93 -0.18
CA LEU A 82 11.93 -4.18 -0.29
C LEU A 82 11.97 -4.63 -1.74
N LEU A 83 13.13 -5.14 -2.15
CA LEU A 83 13.21 -5.95 -3.36
C LEU A 83 12.54 -7.31 -3.11
N GLU A 84 12.14 -7.99 -4.17
CA GLU A 84 11.39 -9.25 -4.08
C GLU A 84 12.13 -10.33 -3.26
N ASP A 85 13.44 -10.51 -3.49
CA ASP A 85 14.27 -11.47 -2.75
C ASP A 85 14.35 -11.14 -1.24
N GLU A 86 14.43 -9.85 -0.91
CA GLU A 86 14.44 -9.37 0.48
C GLU A 86 13.08 -9.61 1.13
N ALA A 87 12.00 -9.36 0.41
CA ALA A 87 10.63 -9.58 0.87
C ALA A 87 10.38 -11.05 1.21
N VAL A 88 10.86 -11.99 0.38
CA VAL A 88 10.78 -13.43 0.63
C VAL A 88 11.56 -13.81 1.89
N ASN A 89 12.81 -13.34 2.01
CA ASN A 89 13.68 -13.66 3.14
C ASN A 89 13.15 -13.09 4.47
N ILE A 90 12.81 -11.80 4.50
CA ILE A 90 12.34 -11.12 5.70
C ILE A 90 10.93 -11.58 6.06
N GLY A 91 10.03 -11.73 5.07
CA GLY A 91 8.67 -12.21 5.27
C GLY A 91 8.64 -13.65 5.81
N GLY A 92 9.54 -14.51 5.34
CA GLY A 92 9.70 -15.87 5.86
C GLY A 92 10.21 -15.91 7.30
N LYS A 93 11.07 -14.96 7.70
CA LYS A 93 11.58 -14.85 9.07
C LYS A 93 10.58 -14.25 10.05
N ASN A 94 9.84 -13.23 9.62
CA ASN A 94 8.86 -12.54 10.47
C ASN A 94 7.72 -11.97 9.62
N HIS A 95 6.58 -12.67 9.62
CA HIS A 95 5.36 -12.23 8.94
C HIS A 95 4.74 -10.95 9.55
N SER A 96 5.15 -10.54 10.75
CA SER A 96 4.67 -9.35 11.47
C SER A 96 5.71 -8.22 11.49
N ARG A 97 6.66 -8.18 10.54
CA ARG A 97 7.76 -7.19 10.50
C ARG A 97 7.32 -5.73 10.65
N ALA A 98 6.30 -5.31 9.88
CA ALA A 98 5.87 -3.90 9.84
C ALA A 98 5.16 -3.50 11.13
N THR A 99 4.37 -4.41 11.72
CA THR A 99 3.74 -4.21 13.03
C THR A 99 4.79 -4.10 14.13
N LYS A 100 5.80 -4.98 14.13
CA LYS A 100 6.89 -4.96 15.11
C LYS A 100 7.70 -3.66 15.02
N ASP A 101 8.07 -3.24 13.81
CA ASP A 101 8.82 -1.99 13.59
C ASP A 101 8.09 -0.77 14.20
N LEU A 102 6.80 -0.61 13.89
CA LEU A 102 6.03 0.53 14.39
C LEU A 102 5.90 0.48 15.93
N TYR A 103 5.61 -0.70 16.48
CA TYR A 103 5.47 -0.89 17.92
C TYR A 103 6.77 -0.56 18.68
N ASP A 104 7.89 -1.15 18.25
CA ASP A 104 9.19 -0.97 18.89
C ASP A 104 9.65 0.50 18.77
N SER A 105 9.37 1.14 17.64
CA SER A 105 9.76 2.54 17.40
C SER A 105 9.01 3.51 18.32
N ILE A 106 7.71 3.30 18.51
CA ILE A 106 6.92 4.08 19.46
C ILE A 106 7.40 3.83 20.89
N ALA A 107 7.68 2.58 21.27
CA ALA A 107 8.22 2.24 22.58
C ALA A 107 9.58 2.90 22.85
N ALA A 108 10.41 3.02 21.81
CA ALA A 108 11.70 3.71 21.84
C ALA A 108 11.58 5.26 21.75
N ARG A 109 10.36 5.81 21.73
CA ARG A 109 10.08 7.25 21.55
C ARG A 109 10.57 7.83 20.22
N SER A 110 10.76 6.98 19.22
CA SER A 110 11.00 7.36 17.82
C SER A 110 9.65 7.42 17.10
N TYR A 111 8.93 8.53 17.28
CA TYR A 111 7.61 8.72 16.71
C TYR A 111 7.71 9.03 15.21
N PRO A 112 6.95 8.35 14.34
CA PRO A 112 6.87 8.70 12.93
C PRO A 112 6.09 10.00 12.71
N GLU A 113 6.53 10.79 11.73
CA GLU A 113 5.92 12.05 11.29
C GLU A 113 5.80 12.07 9.77
#